data_AF-A0A0S7ZFF4-F1
#
_entry.id   AF-A0A0S7ZFF4-F1
#
_cell.length_a   1.000
_cell.length_b   1.000
_cell.length_c   1.000
_cell.angle_alpha   90.00
_cell.angle_beta   90.00
_cell.angle_gamma   90.00
#
_symmetry.space_group_name_H-M   'P 1'
#
loop_
_entity.id
_entity.type
_entity.pdbx_description
1 polymer ?
#
loop_
_entity_poly.entity_id
_entity_poly.type
_entity_poly.pdbx_seq_one_letter_code
_entity_poly.pdbx_strand_id
1 'polypeptide(L)'
;VLSDLLHSLADRLDGRVFLVDDGSDAHLDSHEVKNSLSDDISGAGTIVIKGGDLYLNGDITYQSTTVTSLNRLASVGWIVLPAADGSKGNIYIDGNVSNLVGAFFAGGDDGVHTVAPPATDSDTPLTVHGLMIARKFHLSRTFKSASQGSERIIYDGRAVANPPPGFGDVTKWLPTFNFTISP
;
A
#
# COMPACT_ATOMS: atom_id res chain seq x y z
N VAL A 1 -19.10 -7.87 -5.15
CA VAL A 1 -18.36 -7.80 -6.44
C VAL A 1 -16.89 -7.46 -6.20
N LEU A 2 -16.53 -6.36 -5.51
CA LEU A 2 -15.12 -6.14 -5.14
C LEU A 2 -14.63 -7.02 -3.98
N SER A 3 -15.49 -7.40 -3.04
CA SER A 3 -15.16 -8.44 -2.05
C SER A 3 -14.81 -9.76 -2.74
N ASP A 4 -15.46 -10.08 -3.86
CA ASP A 4 -15.16 -11.27 -4.67
C ASP A 4 -13.90 -11.08 -5.51
N LEU A 5 -13.60 -9.87 -6.00
CA LEU A 5 -12.37 -9.58 -6.75
C LEU A 5 -11.12 -9.54 -5.84
N LEU A 6 -11.25 -9.11 -4.59
CA LEU A 6 -10.21 -9.18 -3.55
C LEU A 6 -10.14 -10.55 -2.88
N HIS A 7 -11.24 -11.33 -2.81
CA HIS A 7 -11.19 -12.77 -2.54
C HIS A 7 -10.62 -13.58 -3.72
N SER A 8 -10.70 -13.07 -4.96
CA SER A 8 -10.16 -13.69 -6.17
C SER A 8 -8.85 -13.08 -6.67
N LEU A 9 -8.31 -12.05 -6.00
CA LEU A 9 -6.88 -11.90 -5.89
C LEU A 9 -6.46 -13.19 -5.19
N ALA A 10 -6.21 -14.22 -5.99
CA ALA A 10 -5.44 -15.37 -5.53
C ALA A 10 -4.33 -14.78 -4.67
N ASP A 11 -4.09 -15.33 -3.49
CA ASP A 11 -3.24 -14.76 -2.44
C ASP A 11 -1.84 -14.23 -2.88
N ARG A 12 -1.49 -14.44 -4.15
CA ARG A 12 -0.27 -14.20 -4.89
C ARG A 12 -0.57 -13.27 -6.07
N LEU A 13 0.23 -12.22 -6.17
CA LEU A 13 0.05 -11.20 -7.19
C LEU A 13 0.63 -11.59 -8.56
N ASP A 14 1.56 -12.55 -8.60
CA ASP A 14 2.12 -13.19 -9.79
C ASP A 14 2.66 -12.22 -10.87
N GLY A 15 3.17 -11.05 -10.48
CA GLY A 15 3.65 -10.01 -11.39
C GLY A 15 2.55 -9.26 -12.13
N ARG A 16 1.28 -9.44 -11.76
CA ARG A 16 0.13 -8.94 -12.53
C ARG A 16 -0.32 -7.56 -12.10
N VAL A 17 -1.08 -6.93 -12.98
CA VAL A 17 -1.85 -5.73 -12.70
C VAL A 17 -3.32 -6.11 -12.64
N PHE A 18 -3.98 -5.78 -11.54
CA PHE A 18 -5.41 -5.96 -11.34
C PHE A 18 -6.09 -4.60 -11.47
N LEU A 19 -7.09 -4.51 -12.35
CA LEU A 19 -7.78 -3.27 -12.64
C LEU A 19 -9.23 -3.33 -12.14
N VAL A 20 -9.59 -2.34 -11.33
CA VAL A 20 -10.96 -2.03 -10.94
C VAL A 20 -11.35 -0.74 -11.67
N ASP A 21 -12.23 -0.84 -12.67
CA ASP A 21 -12.60 0.28 -13.56
C ASP A 21 -14.13 0.38 -13.73
N ASP A 22 -14.87 0.15 -12.64
CA ASP A 22 -16.32 0.34 -12.57
C ASP A 22 -16.72 1.62 -11.83
N GLY A 23 -15.73 2.42 -11.38
CA GLY A 23 -15.93 3.64 -10.60
C GLY A 23 -16.44 3.41 -9.16
N SER A 24 -16.54 2.15 -8.74
CA SER A 24 -16.94 1.79 -7.38
C SER A 24 -15.77 1.96 -6.40
N ASP A 25 -16.11 2.17 -5.14
CA ASP A 25 -15.11 2.24 -4.09
C ASP A 25 -14.61 0.84 -3.72
N ALA A 26 -13.31 0.75 -3.48
CA ALA A 26 -12.66 -0.47 -3.08
C ALA A 26 -12.53 -0.56 -1.57
N HIS A 27 -12.93 -1.70 -1.01
CA HIS A 27 -12.79 -1.99 0.41
C HIS A 27 -11.91 -3.21 0.58
N LEU A 28 -10.81 -3.05 1.32
CA LEU A 28 -9.89 -4.10 1.67
C LEU A 28 -9.86 -4.29 3.18
N ASP A 29 -10.37 -5.43 3.62
CA ASP A 29 -10.23 -5.87 5.01
C ASP A 29 -8.82 -6.45 5.24
N SER A 30 -8.59 -7.06 6.40
CA SER A 30 -7.27 -7.62 6.72
C SER A 30 -6.82 -8.64 5.68
N HIS A 31 -5.58 -8.52 5.22
CA HIS A 31 -5.07 -9.34 4.12
C HIS A 31 -3.56 -9.61 4.26
N GLU A 32 -3.15 -10.84 3.98
CA GLU A 32 -1.74 -11.22 3.89
C GLU A 32 -1.34 -11.40 2.43
N VAL A 33 -0.41 -10.57 1.95
CA VAL A 33 0.16 -10.69 0.60
C VAL A 33 1.25 -11.76 0.60
N LYS A 34 1.06 -12.83 -0.18
CA LYS A 34 1.95 -14.00 -0.17
C LYS A 34 3.14 -13.83 -1.12
N ASN A 35 4.28 -14.36 -0.69
CA ASN A 35 5.46 -14.52 -1.54
C ASN A 35 5.16 -15.52 -2.66
N SER A 36 5.80 -15.41 -3.83
CA SER A 36 5.62 -16.36 -4.95
C SER A 36 6.07 -17.80 -4.62
N LEU A 37 5.47 -18.79 -5.31
CA LEU A 37 5.80 -20.22 -5.14
C LEU A 37 7.05 -20.61 -5.91
N SER A 38 7.35 -19.91 -7.00
CA SER A 38 8.43 -20.25 -7.92
C SER A 38 9.30 -19.04 -8.20
N ASP A 39 10.56 -19.30 -8.54
CA ASP A 39 11.52 -18.25 -8.89
C ASP A 39 11.19 -17.59 -10.24
N ASP A 40 10.38 -18.23 -11.08
CA ASP A 40 9.97 -17.74 -12.41
C ASP A 40 8.75 -16.80 -12.37
N ILE A 41 8.05 -16.74 -11.23
CA ILE A 41 6.85 -15.91 -11.06
C ILE A 41 7.17 -14.83 -10.03
N SER A 42 6.96 -13.56 -10.39
CA SER A 42 7.18 -12.47 -9.45
C SER A 42 6.14 -12.48 -8.32
N GLY A 43 6.60 -12.32 -7.08
CA GLY A 43 5.73 -12.07 -5.93
C GLY A 43 5.17 -10.65 -5.90
N ALA A 44 5.56 -9.79 -6.83
CA ALA A 44 5.07 -8.42 -6.91
C ALA A 44 3.76 -8.33 -7.67
N GLY A 45 3.02 -7.24 -7.49
CA GLY A 45 1.92 -6.88 -8.38
C GLY A 45 1.22 -5.61 -7.94
N THR A 46 0.34 -5.11 -8.79
CA THR A 46 -0.26 -3.80 -8.61
C THR A 46 -1.76 -3.88 -8.76
N ILE A 47 -2.47 -3.24 -7.85
CA ILE A 47 -3.91 -3.03 -7.93
C ILE A 47 -4.15 -1.58 -8.34
N VAL A 48 -4.92 -1.40 -9.40
CA VAL A 48 -5.32 -0.09 -9.93
C VAL A 48 -6.81 0.07 -9.71
N ILE A 49 -7.19 1.14 -9.01
CA ILE A 49 -8.57 1.52 -8.76
C ILE A 49 -8.82 2.80 -9.53
N LYS A 50 -9.73 2.77 -10.50
CA LYS A 50 -10.01 3.87 -11.41
C LYS A 50 -11.40 4.43 -11.17
N GLY A 51 -11.44 5.71 -10.82
CA GLY A 51 -12.69 6.43 -10.55
C GLY A 51 -13.36 6.02 -9.24
N GLY A 52 -12.67 5.31 -8.36
CA GLY A 52 -13.10 4.87 -7.04
C GLY A 52 -12.13 5.36 -5.95
N ASP A 53 -12.57 5.36 -4.70
CA ASP A 53 -11.68 5.51 -3.54
C ASP A 53 -11.23 4.14 -3.02
N LEU A 54 -10.13 4.10 -2.26
CA LEU A 54 -9.66 2.91 -1.56
C LEU A 54 -9.85 3.05 -0.05
N TYR A 55 -10.59 2.14 0.55
CA TYR A 55 -10.80 1.99 1.97
C TYR A 55 -10.03 0.78 2.50
N LEU A 56 -9.09 1.02 3.41
CA LEU A 56 -8.30 0.01 4.10
C LEU A 56 -8.90 -0.19 5.49
N ASN A 57 -9.69 -1.25 5.65
CA ASN A 57 -10.47 -1.53 6.87
C ASN A 57 -9.73 -2.46 7.85
N GLY A 58 -8.62 -3.07 7.44
CA GLY A 58 -7.85 -3.99 8.26
C GLY A 58 -6.37 -3.98 7.93
N ASP A 59 -5.59 -4.64 8.78
CA ASP A 59 -4.14 -4.71 8.63
C ASP A 59 -3.75 -5.48 7.37
N ILE A 60 -2.77 -4.94 6.64
CA ILE A 60 -2.16 -5.59 5.49
C ILE A 60 -0.74 -5.98 5.88
N THR A 61 -0.39 -7.25 5.69
CA THR A 61 0.94 -7.77 6.01
C THR A 61 1.54 -8.50 4.82
N TYR A 62 2.87 -8.54 4.75
CA TYR A 62 3.56 -9.50 3.88
C TYR A 62 3.71 -10.82 4.62
N GLN A 63 3.61 -11.92 3.86
CA GLN A 63 3.92 -13.24 4.39
C GLN A 63 5.35 -13.29 4.96
N SER A 64 5.44 -13.66 6.25
CA SER A 64 6.71 -13.75 6.99
C SER A 64 7.37 -15.12 6.80
N THR A 65 7.78 -15.42 5.56
CA THR A 65 8.55 -16.62 5.22
C THR A 65 9.87 -16.25 4.56
N THR A 66 10.89 -17.09 4.77
CA THR A 66 12.17 -16.92 4.07
C THR A 66 11.96 -17.16 2.58
N VAL A 67 12.38 -16.19 1.76
CA VAL A 67 12.42 -16.35 0.30
C VAL A 67 13.84 -16.64 -0.14
N THR A 68 13.97 -17.56 -1.10
CA THR A 68 15.26 -17.97 -1.67
C THR A 68 15.72 -17.07 -2.83
N SER A 69 14.82 -16.21 -3.32
CA SER A 69 15.01 -15.33 -4.47
C SER A 69 14.26 -14.01 -4.23
N LEU A 70 14.86 -12.90 -4.68
CA LEU A 70 14.20 -11.59 -4.64
C LEU A 70 12.94 -11.54 -5.51
N ASN A 71 12.90 -12.28 -6.62
CA ASN A 71 11.71 -12.32 -7.47
C ASN A 71 10.50 -12.91 -6.73
N ARG A 72 10.73 -13.78 -5.74
CA ARG A 72 9.65 -14.36 -4.93
C ARG A 72 9.10 -13.44 -3.86
N LEU A 73 9.83 -12.38 -3.53
CA LEU A 73 9.50 -11.47 -2.44
C LEU A 73 8.19 -10.73 -2.75
N ALA A 74 7.21 -10.86 -1.86
CA ALA A 74 5.95 -10.16 -1.99
C ALA A 74 6.15 -8.64 -1.97
N SER A 75 5.55 -7.95 -2.94
CA SER A 75 5.61 -6.50 -3.08
C SER A 75 4.33 -5.98 -3.74
N VAL A 76 3.49 -5.27 -3.00
CA VAL A 76 2.19 -4.80 -3.51
C VAL A 76 2.23 -3.30 -3.80
N GLY A 77 1.72 -2.92 -4.96
CA GLY A 77 1.43 -1.54 -5.35
C GLY A 77 -0.07 -1.26 -5.38
N TRP A 78 -0.48 -0.09 -4.91
CA TRP A 78 -1.84 0.42 -4.95
C TRP A 78 -1.84 1.75 -5.68
N ILE A 79 -2.56 1.84 -6.81
CA ILE A 79 -2.71 3.06 -7.59
C ILE A 79 -4.18 3.42 -7.61
N VAL A 80 -4.54 4.50 -6.93
CA VAL A 80 -5.91 5.02 -6.91
C VAL A 80 -5.98 6.25 -7.81
N LEU A 81 -6.65 6.12 -8.95
CA LEU A 81 -6.77 7.15 -9.97
C LEU A 81 -8.08 7.93 -9.81
N PRO A 82 -8.04 9.26 -9.93
CA PRO A 82 -9.21 10.09 -9.72
C PRO A 82 -10.31 9.81 -10.75
N ALA A 83 -11.55 10.02 -10.34
CA ALA A 83 -12.67 10.11 -11.26
C ALA A 83 -12.51 11.34 -12.19
N ALA A 84 -13.18 11.31 -13.34
CA ALA A 84 -13.07 12.39 -14.33
C ALA A 84 -13.53 13.75 -13.80
N ASP A 85 -14.42 13.77 -12.80
CA ASP A 85 -14.92 14.96 -12.12
C ASP A 85 -14.06 15.37 -10.90
N GLY A 86 -13.00 14.62 -10.59
CA GLY A 86 -12.12 14.85 -9.44
C GLY A 86 -12.71 14.50 -8.08
N SER A 87 -13.92 13.92 -8.02
CA SER A 87 -14.62 13.65 -6.77
C SER A 87 -14.03 12.49 -5.94
N LYS A 88 -13.22 11.64 -6.57
CA LYS A 88 -12.65 10.40 -6.02
C LYS A 88 -11.16 10.29 -6.31
N GLY A 89 -10.55 9.18 -5.89
CA GLY A 89 -9.14 8.87 -6.09
C GLY A 89 -8.33 8.90 -4.80
N ASN A 90 -9.00 8.89 -3.66
CA ASN A 90 -8.41 9.05 -2.34
C ASN A 90 -8.20 7.69 -1.66
N ILE A 91 -7.36 7.68 -0.62
CA ILE A 91 -7.12 6.51 0.23
C ILE A 91 -7.58 6.85 1.64
N TYR A 92 -8.45 6.02 2.20
CA TYR A 92 -8.98 6.13 3.55
C TYR A 92 -8.56 4.90 4.35
N ILE A 93 -7.90 5.12 5.49
CA ILE A 93 -7.42 4.07 6.37
C ILE A 93 -8.28 4.10 7.63
N ASP A 94 -8.94 2.99 7.95
CA ASP A 94 -9.76 2.89 9.15
C ASP A 94 -8.90 3.15 10.41
N GLY A 95 -9.52 3.78 11.42
CA GLY A 95 -8.85 4.14 12.66
C GLY A 95 -8.27 2.93 13.42
N ASN A 96 -8.82 1.73 13.22
CA ASN A 96 -8.37 0.50 13.90
C ASN A 96 -7.19 -0.20 13.22
N VAL A 97 -6.86 0.18 11.98
CA VAL A 97 -5.70 -0.39 11.27
C VAL A 97 -4.44 0.01 12.00
N SER A 98 -3.57 -0.93 12.35
CA SER A 98 -2.31 -0.69 13.03
C SER A 98 -1.11 -0.84 12.11
N ASN A 99 -1.23 -1.66 11.06
CA ASN A 99 -0.13 -2.04 10.21
C ASN A 99 -0.53 -2.17 8.74
N LEU A 100 0.20 -1.50 7.86
CA LEU A 100 0.04 -1.61 6.42
C LEU A 100 1.38 -1.90 5.75
N VAL A 101 1.33 -2.66 4.67
CA VAL A 101 2.48 -2.86 3.78
C VAL A 101 2.12 -2.51 2.35
N GLY A 102 3.09 -1.98 1.60
CA GLY A 102 2.93 -1.70 0.16
C GLY A 102 3.36 -0.31 -0.28
N ALA A 103 3.32 -0.10 -1.60
CA ALA A 103 3.49 1.21 -2.21
C ALA A 103 2.10 1.78 -2.57
N PHE A 104 1.74 2.91 -1.99
CA PHE A 104 0.44 3.55 -2.15
C PHE A 104 0.57 4.85 -2.93
N PHE A 105 -0.27 5.01 -3.94
CA PHE A 105 -0.42 6.23 -4.71
C PHE A 105 -1.89 6.68 -4.69
N ALA A 106 -2.15 7.86 -4.11
CA ALA A 106 -3.45 8.51 -4.14
C ALA A 106 -3.44 9.66 -5.16
N GLY A 107 -4.17 9.48 -6.25
CA GLY A 107 -4.29 10.44 -7.32
C GLY A 107 -5.40 11.48 -7.10
N GLY A 108 -6.24 11.34 -6.08
CA GLY A 108 -7.29 12.29 -5.72
C GLY A 108 -6.76 13.63 -5.20
N ASP A 109 -7.64 14.63 -5.09
CA ASP A 109 -7.30 15.97 -4.61
C ASP A 109 -7.24 16.06 -3.08
N ASP A 110 -7.87 15.11 -2.39
CA ASP A 110 -7.90 15.04 -0.92
C ASP A 110 -6.86 14.06 -0.36
N GLY A 111 -6.37 13.14 -1.19
CA GLY A 111 -5.17 12.36 -0.92
C GLY A 111 -5.40 11.21 0.05
N VAL A 112 -4.61 11.16 1.13
CA VAL A 112 -4.60 10.05 2.09
C VAL A 112 -5.14 10.51 3.45
N HIS A 113 -6.08 9.75 4.01
CA HIS A 113 -6.59 9.91 5.37
C HIS A 113 -6.22 8.70 6.21
N THR A 114 -5.52 8.92 7.32
CA THR A 114 -5.08 7.85 8.24
C THR A 114 -6.14 7.43 9.26
N VAL A 115 -7.25 8.19 9.29
CA VAL A 115 -8.50 7.88 9.97
C VAL A 115 -9.62 8.16 8.98
N ALA A 116 -10.29 7.10 8.53
CA ALA A 116 -11.39 7.19 7.58
C ALA A 116 -12.61 7.89 8.22
N PRO A 117 -13.30 8.80 7.49
CA PRO A 117 -14.59 9.30 7.91
C PRO A 117 -15.59 8.16 8.15
N PRO A 118 -16.56 8.31 9.08
CA PRO A 118 -16.89 9.54 9.82
C PRO A 118 -16.07 9.76 11.10
N ALA A 119 -15.12 8.87 11.42
CA ALA A 119 -14.24 9.07 12.56
C ALA A 119 -13.33 10.28 12.32
N THR A 120 -13.06 11.03 13.39
CA THR A 120 -12.21 12.23 13.34
C THR A 120 -10.83 11.99 13.90
N ASP A 121 -10.67 11.00 14.76
CA ASP A 121 -9.41 10.58 15.37
C ASP A 121 -9.42 9.09 15.71
N SER A 122 -8.24 8.58 16.07
CA SER A 122 -8.03 7.24 16.62
C SER A 122 -6.82 7.26 17.55
N ASP A 123 -6.92 6.55 18.68
CA ASP A 123 -5.81 6.34 19.61
C ASP A 123 -4.94 5.13 19.23
N THR A 124 -5.27 4.42 18.16
CA THR A 124 -4.45 3.32 17.62
C THR A 124 -3.31 3.91 16.78
N PRO A 125 -2.03 3.54 17.00
CA PRO A 125 -0.94 4.00 16.16
C PRO A 125 -0.95 3.29 14.79
N LEU A 126 -0.50 3.99 13.74
CA LEU A 126 -0.32 3.42 12.40
C LEU A 126 1.16 3.28 12.08
N THR A 127 1.55 2.10 11.60
CA THR A 127 2.83 1.90 10.92
C THR A 127 2.59 1.44 9.49
N VAL A 128 3.11 2.18 8.52
CA VAL A 128 3.12 1.82 7.11
C VAL A 128 4.54 1.44 6.72
N HIS A 129 4.74 0.18 6.36
CA HIS A 129 5.98 -0.33 5.79
C HIS A 129 5.89 -0.28 4.26
N GLY A 130 6.47 0.78 3.69
CA GLY A 130 6.49 0.99 2.25
C GLY A 130 6.52 2.46 1.90
N LEU A 131 5.82 2.81 0.82
CA LEU A 131 5.83 4.15 0.24
C LEU A 131 4.41 4.70 0.19
N MET A 132 4.23 5.99 0.48
CA MET A 132 2.98 6.68 0.25
C MET A 132 3.22 7.94 -0.55
N ILE A 133 2.45 8.12 -1.63
CA ILE A 133 2.50 9.28 -2.50
C ILE A 133 1.09 9.83 -2.61
N ALA A 134 0.91 11.09 -2.23
CA ALA A 134 -0.36 11.78 -2.32
C ALA A 134 -0.12 13.28 -2.42
N ARG A 135 -1.14 14.01 -2.87
CA ARG A 135 -1.13 15.49 -2.86
C ARG A 135 -1.29 16.06 -1.45
N LYS A 136 -2.02 15.36 -0.59
CA LYS A 136 -2.28 15.74 0.80
C LYS A 136 -2.27 14.50 1.69
N PHE A 137 -1.90 14.72 2.94
CA PHE A 137 -1.95 13.73 4.01
C PHE A 137 -2.73 14.33 5.18
N HIS A 138 -3.83 13.67 5.54
CA HIS A 138 -4.65 13.96 6.70
C HIS A 138 -4.24 12.98 7.81
N LEU A 139 -3.29 13.43 8.64
CA LEU A 139 -2.74 12.69 9.76
C LEU A 139 -3.54 13.01 11.03
N SER A 140 -4.44 12.11 11.43
CA SER A 140 -5.46 12.38 12.46
C SER A 140 -5.36 11.46 13.68
N ARG A 141 -4.31 10.64 13.80
CA ARG A 141 -4.14 9.73 14.94
C ARG A 141 -3.59 10.46 16.16
N THR A 142 -4.14 10.15 17.33
CA THR A 142 -3.84 10.85 18.59
C THR A 142 -3.01 10.02 19.57
N PHE A 143 -2.59 8.80 19.17
CA PHE A 143 -1.71 7.94 19.96
C PHE A 143 -0.44 8.70 20.40
N LYS A 144 -0.05 8.52 21.66
CA LYS A 144 1.12 9.16 22.26
C LYS A 144 1.96 8.15 23.01
N SER A 145 3.22 8.04 22.63
CA SER A 145 4.23 7.26 23.34
C SER A 145 5.58 7.97 23.27
N ALA A 146 6.43 7.78 24.29
CA ALA A 146 7.81 8.27 24.27
C ALA A 146 8.69 7.50 23.27
N SER A 147 8.30 6.27 22.89
CA SER A 147 9.09 5.39 22.02
C SER A 147 8.60 5.35 20.55
N GLN A 148 7.42 5.90 20.27
CA GLN A 148 6.77 5.77 18.96
C GLN A 148 5.81 6.94 18.69
N GLY A 149 5.87 7.49 17.47
CA GLY A 149 4.89 8.46 16.97
C GLY A 149 3.54 7.83 16.62
N SER A 150 2.49 8.65 16.54
CA SER A 150 1.13 8.23 16.20
C SER A 150 1.05 7.57 14.81
N GLU A 151 1.81 8.11 13.86
CA GLU A 151 1.89 7.62 12.49
C GLU A 151 3.35 7.52 12.05
N ARG A 152 3.72 6.37 11.50
CA ARG A 152 5.04 6.10 10.97
C ARG A 152 4.91 5.60 9.56
N ILE A 153 5.57 6.28 8.62
CA ILE A 153 5.79 5.76 7.27
C ILE A 153 7.27 5.40 7.19
N ILE A 154 7.55 4.11 7.08
CA ILE A 154 8.89 3.54 7.04
C ILE A 154 9.09 2.94 5.67
N TYR A 155 10.05 3.47 4.93
CA TYR A 155 10.36 2.95 3.61
C TYR A 155 10.75 1.46 3.68
N ASP A 156 10.06 0.63 2.90
CA ASP A 156 10.38 -0.80 2.72
C ASP A 156 11.10 -1.01 1.39
N GLY A 157 12.33 -1.55 1.47
CA GLY A 157 13.17 -1.85 0.32
C GLY A 157 12.60 -2.89 -0.65
N ARG A 158 11.52 -3.61 -0.29
CA ARG A 158 10.79 -4.51 -1.20
C ARG A 158 10.31 -3.82 -2.47
N ALA A 159 9.90 -2.54 -2.36
CA ALA A 159 9.47 -1.77 -3.51
C ALA A 159 10.62 -1.51 -4.51
N VAL A 160 11.88 -1.50 -4.08
CA VAL A 160 13.06 -1.42 -4.97
C VAL A 160 13.54 -2.81 -5.39
N ALA A 161 13.55 -3.79 -4.48
CA ALA A 161 14.09 -5.11 -4.73
C ALA A 161 13.22 -5.96 -5.68
N ASN A 162 11.90 -5.82 -5.58
CA ASN A 162 10.93 -6.43 -6.48
C ASN A 162 9.80 -5.42 -6.75
N PRO A 163 10.03 -4.42 -7.64
CA PRO A 163 9.12 -3.31 -7.82
C PRO A 163 7.76 -3.78 -8.36
N PRO A 164 6.64 -3.37 -7.73
CA PRO A 164 5.33 -3.58 -8.31
C PRO A 164 5.25 -2.98 -9.73
N PRO A 165 4.57 -3.64 -10.68
CA PRO A 165 4.37 -3.09 -12.03
C PRO A 165 3.81 -1.65 -11.97
N GLY A 166 4.41 -0.72 -12.70
CA GLY A 166 4.03 0.71 -12.66
C GLY A 166 4.75 1.56 -11.60
N PHE A 167 5.46 0.95 -10.64
CA PHE A 167 6.29 1.66 -9.66
C PHE A 167 7.79 1.62 -9.96
N GLY A 168 8.22 0.87 -10.98
CA GLY A 168 9.64 0.68 -11.31
C GLY A 168 10.40 1.95 -11.71
N ASP A 169 9.71 3.00 -12.17
CA ASP A 169 10.35 4.30 -12.42
C ASP A 169 10.40 5.17 -11.16
N VAL A 170 9.37 5.11 -10.31
CA VAL A 170 9.32 5.84 -9.02
C VAL A 170 10.50 5.46 -8.14
N THR A 171 10.92 4.19 -8.17
CA THR A 171 12.04 3.69 -7.37
C THR A 171 13.41 4.18 -7.88
N LYS A 172 13.53 4.57 -9.15
CA LYS A 172 14.75 5.20 -9.71
C LYS A 172 14.95 6.63 -9.20
N TRP A 173 13.87 7.28 -8.79
CA TRP A 173 13.90 8.64 -8.22
C TRP A 173 14.18 8.64 -6.71
N LEU A 174 14.21 7.47 -6.06
CA LEU A 174 14.55 7.39 -4.65
C LEU A 174 16.06 7.60 -4.46
N PRO A 175 16.48 8.37 -3.43
CA PRO A 175 17.90 8.54 -3.12
C PRO A 175 18.56 7.18 -2.87
N THR A 176 19.65 6.90 -3.56
CA THR A 176 20.50 5.75 -3.27
C THR A 176 21.47 6.11 -2.15
N PHE A 177 21.28 5.52 -0.96
CA PHE A 177 22.22 5.70 0.15
C PHE A 177 23.39 4.72 0.00
N ASN A 178 24.48 5.17 -0.60
CA ASN A 178 25.73 4.42 -0.66
C ASN A 178 26.55 4.69 0.60
N PHE A 179 26.50 3.77 1.58
CA PHE A 179 27.42 3.80 2.71
C PHE A 179 28.77 3.24 2.27
N THR A 180 29.71 4.12 1.99
CA THR A 180 31.12 3.72 1.88
C THR A 180 31.69 3.69 3.29
N ILE A 181 31.93 2.49 3.81
CA ILE A 181 32.77 2.32 4.99
C ILE A 181 34.21 2.46 4.48
N SER A 182 34.83 3.61 4.70
CA SER A 182 36.28 3.72 4.47
C SER A 182 37.01 2.91 5.54
N PRO A 183 38.04 2.13 5.15
CA PRO A 183 38.82 1.29 6.05
C PRO A 183 39.59 2.09 7.10
#